data_AF-A0A8T7EP35-F1
#
_entry.id   AF-A0A8T7EP35-F1
#
_cell.length_a   1.000
_cell.length_b   1.000
_cell.length_c   1.000
_cell.angle_alpha   90.00
_cell.angle_beta   90.00
_cell.angle_gamma   90.00
#
_symmetry.space_group_name_H-M   'P 1'
#
loop_
_entity.id
_entity.type
_entity.pdbx_description
1 polymer ?
#
loop_
_entity_poly.entity_id
_entity_poly.type
_entity_poly.pdbx_seq_one_letter_code
_entity_poly.pdbx_strand_id
1 'polypeptide(L)'
;MADVDAYFAFVTSQGVVLDREARRAAIAQQVRDLAAEVGGVVPDDPGLLQEVVNLIEVPTAVRGSFDPDFLTLPRDVLINVMRNKQRYFAVQSSSGELLPYFITIRNGDREHVDLVQKGNEHVLTARFSDARFFYRDDVKAPA
;
A
#
# COMPACT_ATOMS: atom_id res chain seq x y z
N MET A 1 34.14 -23.01 -9.20
CA MET A 1 33.33 -22.49 -8.08
C MET A 1 32.70 -21.21 -8.59
N ALA A 2 31.37 -21.14 -8.69
CA ALA A 2 30.73 -19.88 -9.07
C ALA A 2 31.12 -18.82 -8.02
N ASP A 3 31.59 -17.67 -8.49
CA ASP A 3 32.04 -16.58 -7.64
C ASP A 3 30.82 -15.96 -6.94
N VAL A 4 30.80 -16.02 -5.60
CA VAL A 4 29.71 -15.54 -4.76
C VAL A 4 29.52 -14.03 -4.93
N ASP A 5 30.61 -13.29 -5.12
CA ASP A 5 30.55 -11.85 -5.31
C ASP A 5 29.95 -11.50 -6.68
N ALA A 6 30.29 -12.27 -7.72
CA ALA A 6 29.68 -12.14 -9.05
C ALA A 6 28.16 -12.43 -9.03
N TYR A 7 27.70 -13.38 -8.20
CA TYR A 7 26.27 -13.65 -8.01
C TYR A 7 25.54 -12.45 -7.38
N PHE A 8 26.07 -11.88 -6.29
CA PHE A 8 25.46 -10.72 -5.65
C PHE A 8 25.50 -9.47 -6.52
N ALA A 9 26.58 -9.25 -7.26
CA ALA A 9 26.68 -8.18 -8.25
C ALA A 9 25.63 -8.34 -9.36
N PHE A 10 25.44 -9.56 -9.86
CA PHE A 10 24.41 -9.86 -10.85
C PHE A 10 23.00 -9.58 -10.30
N VAL A 11 22.66 -10.07 -9.12
CA VAL A 11 21.33 -9.83 -8.51
C VAL A 11 21.09 -8.34 -8.30
N THR A 12 22.08 -7.60 -7.81
CA THR A 12 21.98 -6.13 -7.64
C THR A 12 21.81 -5.42 -8.97
N SER A 13 22.49 -5.87 -10.04
CA SER A 13 22.34 -5.32 -11.40
C SER A 13 20.92 -5.44 -11.96
N GLN A 14 20.10 -6.36 -11.44
CA GLN A 14 18.69 -6.50 -11.80
C GLN A 14 17.77 -5.55 -10.99
N GLY A 15 18.35 -4.65 -10.18
CA GLY A 15 17.61 -3.69 -9.36
C GLY A 15 17.15 -4.22 -8.00
N VAL A 16 17.54 -5.44 -7.63
CA VAL A 16 17.18 -6.06 -6.35
C VAL A 16 17.92 -5.38 -5.20
N VAL A 17 17.15 -4.89 -4.22
CA VAL A 17 17.68 -4.34 -2.97
C VAL A 17 17.86 -5.48 -1.98
N LEU A 18 19.08 -6.04 -1.91
CA LEU A 18 19.42 -7.16 -1.03
C LEU A 18 19.38 -6.81 0.46
N ASP A 19 19.81 -5.60 0.81
CA ASP A 19 19.81 -5.13 2.19
C ASP A 19 18.37 -4.78 2.64
N ARG A 20 17.92 -5.45 3.70
CA ARG A 20 16.56 -5.33 4.22
C ARG A 20 16.30 -3.96 4.86
N GLU A 21 17.29 -3.36 5.51
CA GLU A 21 17.15 -2.04 6.13
C GLU A 21 17.15 -0.93 5.07
N ALA A 22 17.99 -1.05 4.03
CA ALA A 22 17.97 -0.17 2.88
C ALA A 22 16.61 -0.22 2.16
N ARG A 23 16.06 -1.43 1.98
CA ARG A 23 14.72 -1.63 1.40
C ARG A 23 13.62 -1.02 2.27
N ARG A 24 13.68 -1.21 3.59
CA ARG A 24 12.76 -0.60 4.56
C ARG A 24 12.80 0.92 4.48
N ALA A 25 13.99 1.51 4.49
CA ALA A 25 14.17 2.95 4.39
C ALA A 25 13.63 3.50 3.07
N ALA A 26 13.91 2.82 1.95
CA ALA A 26 13.43 3.20 0.62
C ALA A 26 11.89 3.16 0.53
N ILE A 27 11.25 2.08 0.99
CA ILE A 27 9.78 1.97 1.00
C ILE A 27 9.18 3.08 1.87
N ALA A 28 9.68 3.24 3.10
CA ALA A 28 9.14 4.23 4.02
C ALA A 28 9.29 5.66 3.48
N GLN A 29 10.39 5.97 2.79
CA GLN A 29 10.59 7.27 2.15
C GLN A 29 9.59 7.50 1.01
N GLN A 30 9.48 6.55 0.07
CA GLN A 30 8.56 6.67 -1.06
C GLN A 30 7.09 6.83 -0.61
N VAL A 31 6.69 6.09 0.43
CA VAL A 31 5.34 6.19 1.02
C VAL A 31 5.10 7.58 1.62
N ARG A 32 6.07 8.12 2.38
CA ARG A 32 5.95 9.47 2.94
C ARG A 32 5.84 10.53 1.85
N ASP A 33 6.67 10.45 0.82
CA ASP A 33 6.69 11.44 -0.26
C ASP A 33 5.35 11.47 -1.01
N LEU A 34 4.83 10.30 -1.40
CA LEU A 34 3.54 10.19 -2.10
C LEU A 34 2.34 10.65 -1.26
N ALA A 35 2.38 10.45 0.06
CA ALA A 35 1.35 10.95 0.96
C ALA A 35 1.41 12.47 1.09
N ALA A 36 2.62 13.04 1.19
CA ALA A 36 2.81 14.48 1.28
C ALA A 36 2.30 15.23 0.04
N GLU A 37 2.42 14.64 -1.15
CA GLU A 37 1.87 15.20 -2.41
C GLU A 37 0.36 15.47 -2.36
N VAL A 38 -0.40 14.74 -1.54
CA VAL A 38 -1.85 14.94 -1.33
C VAL A 38 -2.18 15.64 -0.02
N GLY A 39 -1.18 16.25 0.64
CA GLY A 39 -1.34 16.88 1.95
C GLY A 39 -1.64 15.91 3.08
N GLY A 40 -1.33 14.62 2.88
CA GLY A 40 -1.60 13.56 3.83
C GLY A 40 -0.32 13.00 4.47
N VAL A 41 -0.55 12.11 5.43
CA VAL A 41 0.46 11.30 6.10
C VAL A 41 -0.01 9.85 6.14
N VAL A 42 0.93 8.90 6.19
CA VAL A 42 0.63 7.50 6.49
C VAL A 42 0.89 7.26 7.97
N PRO A 43 -0.07 6.72 8.74
CA PRO A 43 0.15 6.33 10.12
C PRO A 43 1.31 5.33 10.25
N ASP A 44 2.06 5.40 11.33
CA ASP A 44 3.11 4.42 11.58
C ASP A 44 2.49 3.03 11.81
N ASP A 45 2.81 2.09 10.92
CA ASP A 45 2.44 0.68 11.01
C ASP A 45 3.69 -0.16 10.73
N PRO A 46 4.54 -0.35 11.75
CA PRO A 46 5.79 -1.09 11.59
C PRO A 46 5.53 -2.54 11.19
N GLY A 47 4.37 -3.11 11.53
CA GLY A 47 3.97 -4.46 11.13
C GLY A 47 3.73 -4.56 9.63
N LEU A 48 2.90 -3.67 9.07
CA LEU A 48 2.64 -3.62 7.63
C LEU A 48 3.92 -3.31 6.85
N LEU A 49 4.71 -2.33 7.29
CA LEU A 49 5.98 -2.02 6.64
C LEU A 49 6.90 -3.23 6.63
N GLN A 50 6.99 -3.96 7.74
CA GLN A 50 7.83 -5.14 7.85
C GLN A 50 7.35 -6.27 6.92
N GLU A 51 6.04 -6.49 6.82
CA GLU A 51 5.46 -7.46 5.88
C GLU A 51 5.85 -7.11 4.43
N VAL A 52 5.64 -5.85 4.02
CA VAL A 52 5.92 -5.39 2.66
C VAL A 52 7.42 -5.48 2.34
N VAL A 53 8.29 -5.10 3.28
CA VAL A 53 9.75 -5.24 3.16
C VAL A 53 10.16 -6.69 2.86
N ASN A 54 9.51 -7.66 3.49
CA ASN A 54 9.83 -9.07 3.29
C ASN A 54 9.28 -9.65 1.98
N LEU A 55 8.32 -8.97 1.33
CA LEU A 55 7.66 -9.44 0.11
C LEU A 55 8.22 -8.84 -1.18
N ILE A 56 8.97 -7.75 -1.10
CA ILE A 56 9.27 -6.91 -2.27
C ILE A 56 10.75 -6.59 -2.36
N GLU A 57 11.43 -7.18 -3.34
CA GLU A 57 12.85 -7.00 -3.58
C GLU A 57 13.19 -5.73 -4.37
N VAL A 58 12.27 -5.28 -5.23
CA VAL A 58 12.42 -4.08 -6.08
C VAL A 58 11.24 -3.13 -5.79
N PRO A 59 11.29 -2.32 -4.72
CA PRO A 59 10.12 -1.57 -4.28
C PRO A 59 9.88 -0.30 -5.09
N THR A 60 8.72 -0.23 -5.75
CA THR A 60 8.16 1.00 -6.32
C THR A 60 6.81 1.30 -5.69
N ALA A 61 6.70 2.42 -4.99
CA ALA A 61 5.46 2.88 -4.41
C ALA A 61 4.55 3.52 -5.47
N VAL A 62 3.26 3.23 -5.38
CA VAL A 62 2.21 3.74 -6.28
C VAL A 62 1.07 4.28 -5.43
N ARG A 63 0.70 5.54 -5.64
CA ARG A 63 -0.48 6.14 -5.01
C ARG A 63 -1.71 5.83 -5.86
N GLY A 64 -2.74 5.27 -5.25
CA GLY A 64 -4.07 5.14 -5.83
C GLY A 64 -5.08 6.03 -5.11
N SER A 65 -6.24 6.17 -5.72
CA SER A 65 -7.40 6.86 -5.17
C SER A 65 -8.63 5.96 -5.19
N PHE A 66 -9.62 6.28 -4.35
CA PHE A 66 -10.91 5.60 -4.38
C PHE A 66 -12.05 6.62 -4.25
N ASP A 67 -13.26 6.19 -4.58
CA ASP A 67 -14.45 7.05 -4.49
C ASP A 67 -14.67 7.55 -3.04
N PRO A 68 -14.66 8.87 -2.80
CA PRO A 68 -14.90 9.44 -1.47
C PRO A 68 -16.20 8.99 -0.82
N ASP A 69 -17.20 8.51 -1.59
CA ASP A 69 -18.43 7.93 -1.05
C ASP A 69 -18.17 6.76 -0.08
N PHE A 70 -17.05 6.04 -0.24
CA PHE A 70 -16.66 4.98 0.69
C PHE A 70 -16.26 5.50 2.08
N LEU A 71 -15.91 6.78 2.22
CA LEU A 71 -15.64 7.41 3.53
C LEU A 71 -16.89 7.47 4.42
N THR A 72 -18.07 7.14 3.90
CA THR A 72 -19.28 6.91 4.71
C THR A 72 -19.21 5.64 5.55
N LEU A 73 -18.30 4.71 5.24
CA LEU A 73 -18.02 3.54 6.06
C LEU A 73 -17.14 3.90 7.26
N PRO A 74 -17.23 3.14 8.37
CA PRO A 74 -16.33 3.34 9.49
C PRO A 74 -14.86 3.24 9.07
N ARG A 75 -14.03 4.19 9.53
CA ARG A 75 -12.59 4.25 9.27
C ARG A 75 -11.90 2.90 9.46
N ASP A 76 -12.20 2.20 10.55
CA ASP A 76 -11.55 0.93 10.88
C ASP A 76 -11.91 -0.19 9.88
N VAL A 77 -13.10 -0.16 9.28
CA VAL A 77 -13.49 -1.09 8.21
C VAL A 77 -12.61 -0.85 6.98
N LEU A 78 -12.46 0.41 6.56
CA LEU A 78 -11.65 0.78 5.40
C LEU A 78 -10.16 0.44 5.60
N ILE A 79 -9.60 0.81 6.77
CA ILE A 79 -8.21 0.50 7.13
C ILE A 79 -7.97 -1.01 7.17
N ASN A 80 -8.90 -1.78 7.76
CA ASN A 80 -8.76 -3.23 7.83
C ASN A 80 -8.75 -3.86 6.42
N VAL A 81 -9.64 -3.42 5.52
CA VAL A 81 -9.65 -3.88 4.13
C VAL A 81 -8.34 -3.54 3.43
N MET A 82 -7.87 -2.29 3.51
CA MET A 82 -6.62 -1.85 2.89
C MET A 82 -5.41 -2.63 3.42
N ARG A 83 -5.23 -2.66 4.74
CA ARG A 83 -4.09 -3.28 5.42
C ARG A 83 -4.08 -4.80 5.23
N ASN A 84 -5.15 -5.48 5.64
CA ASN A 84 -5.12 -6.93 5.81
C ASN A 84 -5.43 -7.70 4.52
N LYS A 85 -6.20 -7.12 3.59
CA LYS A 85 -6.52 -7.79 2.31
C LYS A 85 -5.54 -7.43 1.21
N GLN A 86 -4.96 -6.23 1.24
CA GLN A 86 -4.18 -5.71 0.12
C GLN A 86 -2.78 -5.22 0.48
N ARG A 87 -2.43 -5.11 1.77
CA ARG A 87 -1.17 -4.50 2.25
C ARG A 87 -0.99 -3.06 1.76
N TYR A 88 -2.09 -2.31 1.68
CA TYR A 88 -2.05 -0.90 1.34
C TYR A 88 -1.87 -0.03 2.59
N PHE A 89 -1.09 1.03 2.43
CA PHE A 89 -0.94 2.09 3.39
C PHE A 89 -2.07 3.11 3.22
N ALA A 90 -2.90 3.26 4.24
CA ALA A 90 -3.96 4.27 4.27
C ALA A 90 -3.36 5.67 4.43
N VAL A 91 -3.83 6.64 3.65
CA VAL A 91 -3.42 8.04 3.78
C VAL A 91 -4.47 8.79 4.59
N GLN A 92 -4.03 9.56 5.58
CA GLN A 92 -4.89 10.41 6.40
C GLN A 92 -4.36 11.84 6.46
N SER A 93 -5.20 12.81 6.80
CA SER A 93 -4.77 14.18 7.06
C SER A 93 -3.95 14.26 8.35
N SER A 94 -3.34 15.42 8.59
CA SER A 94 -2.66 15.71 9.86
C SER A 94 -3.59 15.70 11.08
N SER A 95 -4.91 15.84 10.89
CA SER A 95 -5.92 15.72 11.96
C SER A 95 -6.39 14.27 12.19
N GLY A 96 -5.89 13.30 11.42
CA GLY A 96 -6.25 11.89 11.53
C GLY A 96 -7.48 11.47 10.72
N GLU A 97 -8.05 12.37 9.92
CA GLU A 97 -9.16 12.08 9.02
C GLU A 97 -8.67 11.27 7.82
N LEU A 98 -9.35 10.18 7.49
CA LEU A 98 -8.96 9.34 6.36
C LEU A 98 -9.21 10.08 5.03
N LEU A 99 -8.18 10.15 4.19
CA LEU A 99 -8.28 10.73 2.85
C LEU A 99 -8.64 9.62 1.83
N PRO A 100 -9.23 9.97 0.66
CA PRO A 100 -9.60 9.01 -0.38
C PRO A 100 -8.39 8.49 -1.19
N TYR A 101 -7.26 8.28 -0.51
CA TYR A 101 -5.99 7.85 -1.09
C TYR A 101 -5.39 6.69 -0.32
N PHE A 102 -4.68 5.85 -1.04
CA PHE A 102 -3.89 4.76 -0.48
C PHE A 102 -2.58 4.64 -1.25
N ILE A 103 -1.59 4.01 -0.63
CA ILE A 103 -0.30 3.73 -1.26
C ILE A 103 -0.07 2.22 -1.23
N THR A 104 0.25 1.65 -2.38
CA THR A 104 0.64 0.26 -2.55
C THR A 104 2.09 0.19 -2.98
N ILE A 105 2.77 -0.92 -2.69
CA ILE A 105 4.14 -1.16 -3.13
C ILE A 105 4.12 -2.29 -4.14
N ARG A 106 4.64 -2.01 -5.33
CA ARG A 106 4.88 -3.00 -6.39
C ARG A 106 6.27 -3.57 -6.24
N ASN A 107 6.42 -4.84 -6.62
CA ASN A 107 7.71 -5.46 -6.90
C ASN A 107 8.06 -5.30 -8.38
N GLY A 108 8.92 -4.33 -8.70
CA GLY A 108 9.31 -3.98 -10.05
C GLY A 108 9.54 -2.48 -10.21
N ASP A 109 9.87 -2.07 -11.42
CA ASP A 109 10.19 -0.69 -11.78
C ASP A 109 8.93 0.18 -12.01
N ARG A 110 9.15 1.33 -12.65
CA ARG A 110 8.12 2.33 -12.96
C ARG A 110 7.42 2.10 -14.31
N GLU A 111 7.74 1.05 -15.06
CA GLU A 111 7.08 0.79 -16.33
C GLU A 111 5.60 0.47 -16.13
N HIS A 112 4.70 1.17 -16.84
CA HIS A 112 3.25 0.96 -16.75
C HIS A 112 2.63 1.18 -15.35
N VAL A 113 3.21 2.08 -14.54
CA VAL A 113 2.68 2.42 -13.20
C VAL A 113 1.23 2.91 -13.24
N ASP A 114 0.79 3.54 -14.32
CA ASP A 114 -0.59 3.98 -14.51
C ASP A 114 -1.58 2.80 -14.61
N LEU A 115 -1.19 1.71 -15.29
CA LEU A 115 -1.98 0.48 -15.34
C LEU A 115 -2.01 -0.22 -13.99
N VAL A 116 -0.88 -0.24 -13.28
CA VAL A 116 -0.78 -0.79 -11.92
C VAL A 116 -1.70 0.00 -10.98
N GLN A 117 -1.65 1.33 -11.03
CA GLN A 117 -2.53 2.20 -10.24
C GLN A 117 -4.00 1.83 -10.49
N LYS A 118 -4.47 1.90 -11.75
CA LYS A 118 -5.87 1.60 -12.10
C LYS A 118 -6.31 0.20 -11.66
N GLY A 119 -5.43 -0.80 -11.82
CA GLY A 119 -5.70 -2.16 -11.36
C GLY A 119 -5.91 -2.25 -9.85
N ASN A 120 -5.05 -1.59 -9.06
CA ASN A 120 -5.19 -1.56 -7.60
C ASN A 120 -6.45 -0.78 -7.15
N GLU A 121 -6.79 0.32 -7.83
CA GLU A 121 -8.00 1.10 -7.58
C GLU A 121 -9.27 0.27 -7.85
N HIS A 122 -9.29 -0.49 -8.95
CA HIS A 122 -10.39 -1.39 -9.27
C HIS A 122 -10.57 -2.49 -8.21
N VAL A 123 -9.46 -3.11 -7.80
CA VAL A 123 -9.47 -4.13 -6.73
C VAL A 123 -9.99 -3.53 -5.43
N LEU A 124 -9.53 -2.34 -5.03
CA LEU A 124 -9.96 -1.70 -3.79
C LEU A 124 -11.46 -1.36 -3.83
N THR A 125 -11.93 -0.84 -4.95
CA THR A 125 -13.35 -0.51 -5.17
C THR A 125 -14.25 -1.73 -4.98
N ALA A 126 -13.86 -2.89 -5.53
CA ALA A 126 -14.60 -4.13 -5.33
C ALA A 126 -14.63 -4.53 -3.84
N ARG A 127 -13.49 -4.46 -3.14
CA ARG A 127 -13.41 -4.81 -1.71
C ARG A 127 -14.21 -3.87 -0.81
N PHE A 128 -14.21 -2.57 -1.09
CA PHE A 128 -15.03 -1.62 -0.33
C PHE A 128 -16.52 -1.78 -0.64
N SER A 129 -16.88 -2.16 -1.87
CA SER A 129 -18.26 -2.48 -2.23
C SER A 129 -18.77 -3.70 -1.45
N ASP A 130 -17.95 -4.75 -1.34
CA ASP A 130 -18.24 -5.92 -0.51
C ASP A 130 -18.40 -5.51 0.96
N ALA A 131 -17.44 -4.74 1.51
CA ALA A 131 -17.49 -4.29 2.90
C ALA A 131 -18.72 -3.41 3.19
N ARG A 132 -19.13 -2.56 2.23
CA ARG A 132 -20.35 -1.75 2.34
C ARG A 132 -21.60 -2.60 2.40
N PHE A 133 -21.66 -3.66 1.58
CA PHE A 133 -22.77 -4.60 1.59
C PHE A 133 -22.90 -5.29 2.96
N PHE A 134 -21.81 -5.88 3.46
CA PHE A 134 -21.80 -6.55 4.78
C PHE A 134 -22.13 -5.58 5.91
N TYR A 135 -21.53 -4.39 5.93
CA TYR A 135 -21.80 -3.39 6.95
C TYR A 135 -23.27 -2.97 6.99
N ARG A 136 -23.91 -2.80 5.83
CA ARG A 136 -25.33 -2.44 5.77
C ARG A 136 -26.24 -3.56 6.26
N ASP A 137 -25.88 -4.81 6.02
CA ASP A 137 -26.69 -5.96 6.45
C ASP A 137 -26.51 -6.22 7.96
N ASP A 138 -25.30 -6.07 8.49
CA ASP A 138 -25.02 -6.18 9.93
C ASP A 138 -25.76 -5.08 10.74
N VAL A 139 -25.81 -3.85 10.24
CA VAL A 139 -26.54 -2.74 10.91
C VAL A 139 -28.06 -2.94 10.87
N LYS A 140 -28.59 -3.72 9.92
CA LYS A 140 -30.03 -4.03 9.81
C LYS A 140 -30.48 -5.20 10.68
N ALA A 141 -29.55 -5.97 11.23
CA ALA A 141 -29.84 -7.02 12.18
C ALA A 141 -29.56 -6.53 13.62
N PRO A 142 -30.41 -5.67 14.21
CA PRO A 142 -30.28 -5.40 15.63
C PRO A 142 -30.63 -6.68 16.41
N ALA A 143 -29.83 -6.94 17.44
CA ALA A 143 -30.11 -7.91 18.49
C ALA A 143 -31.36 -7.53 19.30
#